data_AF-D2R576-F1
#
_entry.id   AF-D2R576-F1
#
_cell.length_a   1.000
_cell.length_b   1.000
_cell.length_c   1.000
_cell.angle_alpha   90.00
_cell.angle_beta   90.00
_cell.angle_gamma   90.00
#
_symmetry.space_group_name_H-M   'P 1'
#
loop_
_entity.id
_entity.type
_entity.pdbx_description
1 polymer ?
#
loop_
_entity_poly.entity_id
_entity_poly.type
_entity_poly.pdbx_seq_one_letter_code
_entity_poly.pdbx_strand_id
1 'polypeptide(L)'
;MRLTPWSSLSRVDSPFVLDTIEKAIRHLIRSAIVAVLCLLFAGCGQLAETPAAPATAPTSQVPQALLDKLTAAHEQHRSASGFDFPWTNLEEHIRQQPNQRVLIVGIGSLLNLESAAEDIQGVNEEEFFPVVAVGAKRLFNYLIPGSVLEELGGNPQPDERAALNMVATGRSNDWFNGRILSVAVQDLDGLRKREHGYHLRPVTSIRWDSPTDEPFLAYVLCAEDEVVEGRQVIDNTIEPNPAYVEICLTGASSVSQEFGAMFLDTSYLADGKTSLRTWLATHPLPIADESPSSP
;
A
#
# COMPACT_ATOMS: atom_id res chain seq x y z
N MET A 1 57.67 -5.53 -28.43
CA MET A 1 56.66 -5.48 -27.35
C MET A 1 55.44 -6.25 -27.87
N ARG A 2 55.21 -7.48 -27.39
CA ARG A 2 54.14 -8.36 -27.88
C ARG A 2 52.88 -8.12 -27.03
N LEU A 3 51.75 -7.84 -27.68
CA LEU A 3 50.43 -7.77 -27.05
C LEU A 3 49.92 -9.20 -26.80
N THR A 4 49.46 -9.47 -25.59
CA THR A 4 48.86 -10.74 -25.18
C THR A 4 47.38 -10.83 -25.60
N PRO A 5 46.86 -12.03 -25.93
CA PRO A 5 45.50 -12.20 -26.44
C PRO A 5 44.46 -12.25 -25.31
N TRP A 6 43.33 -11.61 -25.57
CA TRP A 6 42.17 -11.37 -24.71
C TRP A 6 41.26 -12.61 -24.55
N SER A 7 41.83 -13.78 -24.19
CA SER A 7 41.09 -15.06 -24.18
C SER A 7 40.86 -15.69 -22.80
N SER A 8 40.97 -14.91 -21.72
CA SER A 8 40.71 -15.40 -20.35
C SER A 8 39.83 -14.44 -19.56
N LEU A 9 38.56 -14.30 -19.97
CA LEU A 9 37.50 -13.87 -19.06
C LEU A 9 36.66 -15.11 -18.77
N SER A 10 36.95 -15.74 -17.63
CA SER A 10 36.11 -16.74 -17.01
C SER A 10 34.71 -16.18 -16.83
N ARG A 11 33.69 -16.91 -17.30
CA ARG A 11 32.27 -16.61 -17.01
C ARG A 11 32.10 -16.42 -15.52
N VAL A 12 31.69 -15.22 -15.12
CA VAL A 12 31.33 -14.92 -13.74
C VAL A 12 29.92 -15.47 -13.54
N ASP A 13 29.82 -16.77 -13.29
CA ASP A 13 28.57 -17.44 -12.89
C ASP A 13 28.33 -17.19 -11.38
N SER A 14 28.33 -15.91 -10.98
CA SER A 14 27.97 -15.52 -9.61
C SER A 14 26.52 -15.04 -9.60
N PRO A 15 25.58 -15.78 -8.99
CA PRO A 15 24.18 -15.36 -8.89
C PRO A 15 24.01 -13.99 -8.23
N PHE A 16 24.99 -13.55 -7.43
CA PHE A 16 25.00 -12.22 -6.80
C PHE A 16 25.23 -11.07 -7.80
N VAL A 17 26.06 -11.29 -8.82
CA VAL A 17 26.36 -10.26 -9.83
C VAL A 17 25.15 -10.06 -10.75
N LEU A 18 24.43 -11.13 -11.07
CA LEU A 18 23.21 -11.06 -11.88
C LEU A 18 22.08 -10.31 -11.16
N ASP A 19 21.84 -10.59 -9.88
CA ASP A 19 20.83 -9.87 -9.06
C ASP A 19 21.15 -8.36 -8.96
N THR A 20 22.43 -8.02 -8.77
CA THR A 20 22.87 -6.61 -8.71
C THR A 20 22.67 -5.88 -10.03
N ILE A 21 23.00 -6.52 -11.15
CA ILE A 21 22.81 -5.95 -12.50
C ILE A 21 21.31 -5.81 -12.82
N GLU A 22 20.50 -6.80 -12.46
CA GLU A 22 19.05 -6.76 -12.69
C GLU A 22 18.38 -5.63 -11.91
N LYS A 23 18.74 -5.44 -10.64
CA LYS A 23 18.26 -4.31 -9.82
C LYS A 23 18.68 -2.96 -10.41
N ALA A 24 19.93 -2.83 -10.87
CA ALA A 24 20.42 -1.60 -11.49
C ALA A 24 19.68 -1.27 -12.81
N ILE A 25 19.40 -2.28 -13.64
CA ILE A 25 18.65 -2.11 -14.89
C ILE A 25 17.20 -1.68 -14.60
N ARG A 26 16.52 -2.30 -13.64
CA ARG A 26 15.14 -1.90 -13.25
C ARG A 26 15.10 -0.46 -12.76
N HIS A 27 16.07 -0.04 -11.95
CA HIS A 27 16.15 1.34 -11.48
C HIS A 27 16.34 2.33 -12.65
N LEU A 28 17.25 2.04 -13.58
CA LEU A 28 17.46 2.86 -14.79
C LEU A 28 16.22 2.98 -15.67
N ILE A 29 15.46 1.89 -15.85
CA ILE A 29 14.22 1.90 -16.63
C ILE A 29 13.15 2.74 -15.94
N ARG A 30 12.98 2.60 -14.61
CA ARG A 30 12.04 3.42 -13.82
C ARG A 30 12.36 4.91 -13.95
N SER A 31 13.63 5.31 -13.78
CA SER A 31 14.04 6.71 -13.91
C SER A 31 13.81 7.28 -15.31
N ALA A 32 14.05 6.48 -16.37
CA ALA A 32 13.83 6.92 -17.74
C ALA A 32 12.34 7.12 -18.08
N ILE A 33 11.45 6.26 -17.58
CA ILE A 33 9.99 6.38 -17.80
C ILE A 33 9.44 7.63 -17.12
N VAL A 34 9.87 7.92 -15.89
CA VAL A 34 9.46 9.13 -15.15
C VAL A 34 9.91 10.39 -15.90
N ALA A 35 11.15 10.43 -16.38
CA ALA A 35 11.66 11.58 -17.14
C ALA A 35 10.86 11.84 -18.44
N VAL A 36 10.47 10.78 -19.17
CA VAL A 36 9.65 10.91 -20.39
C VAL A 36 8.24 11.42 -20.08
N LEU A 37 7.63 10.95 -18.98
CA LEU A 37 6.32 11.44 -18.55
C LEU A 37 6.37 12.92 -18.15
N CYS A 38 7.37 13.34 -17.37
CA CYS A 38 7.55 14.75 -17.01
C CYS A 38 7.69 15.66 -18.24
N LEU A 39 8.42 15.21 -19.27
CA LEU A 39 8.58 15.96 -20.52
C LEU A 39 7.29 16.06 -21.34
N LEU A 40 6.42 15.05 -21.30
CA LEU A 40 5.12 15.09 -21.97
C LEU A 40 4.12 16.04 -21.30
N PHE A 41 4.23 16.22 -19.97
CA PHE A 41 3.35 17.13 -19.22
C PHE A 41 3.85 18.58 -19.16
N ALA A 42 5.16 18.82 -19.33
CA ALA A 42 5.73 20.17 -19.35
C ALA A 42 5.39 20.99 -20.63
N GLY A 43 4.75 20.39 -21.65
CA GLY A 43 4.45 21.03 -22.93
C GLY A 43 3.11 21.78 -23.03
N CYS A 44 2.26 21.77 -21.99
CA CYS A 44 0.98 22.48 -22.02
C CYS A 44 1.14 23.92 -21.52
N GLY A 45 1.16 24.86 -22.48
CA GLY A 45 1.36 26.29 -22.25
C GLY A 45 0.43 26.94 -21.23
N GLN A 46 1.01 27.81 -20.40
CA GLN A 46 0.35 28.67 -19.44
C GLN A 46 -0.55 29.69 -20.16
N LEU A 47 -1.87 29.49 -20.11
CA LEU A 47 -2.82 30.58 -20.18
C LEU A 47 -2.93 31.18 -18.77
N ALA A 48 -2.71 32.49 -18.66
CA ALA A 48 -2.81 33.22 -17.41
C ALA A 48 -4.27 33.24 -16.92
N GLU A 49 -4.63 32.27 -16.09
CA GLU A 49 -5.91 32.23 -15.39
C GLU A 49 -5.85 33.11 -14.13
N THR A 50 -6.83 34.00 -14.02
CA THR A 50 -7.15 34.78 -12.83
C THR A 50 -7.21 33.84 -11.62
N PRO A 51 -6.59 34.18 -10.46
CA PRO A 51 -6.60 33.29 -9.30
C PRO A 51 -8.03 33.05 -8.85
N ALA A 52 -8.54 31.85 -9.14
CA ALA A 52 -9.83 31.39 -8.68
C ALA A 52 -9.82 31.41 -7.14
N ALA A 53 -10.95 31.81 -6.55
CA ALA A 53 -11.13 31.70 -5.10
C ALA A 53 -10.75 30.27 -4.65
N PRO A 54 -10.10 30.11 -3.48
CA PRO A 54 -9.65 28.79 -3.03
C PRO A 54 -10.85 27.85 -3.02
N ALA A 55 -10.84 26.88 -3.93
CA ALA A 55 -11.88 25.86 -3.99
C ALA A 55 -11.92 25.20 -2.61
N THR A 56 -13.09 25.22 -1.97
CA THR A 56 -13.31 24.48 -0.73
C THR A 56 -12.89 23.04 -0.98
N ALA A 57 -11.89 22.56 -0.24
CA ALA A 57 -11.34 21.23 -0.44
C ALA A 57 -12.50 20.22 -0.44
N PRO A 58 -12.60 19.34 -1.45
CA PRO A 58 -13.69 18.38 -1.52
C PRO A 58 -13.65 17.51 -0.27
N THR A 59 -14.69 17.60 0.55
CA THR A 59 -14.87 16.69 1.68
C THR A 59 -15.19 15.32 1.09
N SER A 60 -14.32 14.32 1.30
CA SER A 60 -14.56 12.95 0.85
C SER A 60 -15.63 12.28 1.74
N GLN A 61 -16.88 12.70 1.59
CA GLN A 61 -17.98 12.06 2.28
C GLN A 61 -18.43 10.86 1.44
N VAL A 62 -18.21 9.67 1.99
CA VAL A 62 -18.87 8.46 1.50
C VAL A 62 -20.38 8.67 1.65
N PRO A 63 -21.19 8.47 0.59
CA PRO A 63 -22.64 8.63 0.69
C PRO A 63 -23.20 7.78 1.83
N GLN A 64 -24.06 8.36 2.69
CA GLN A 64 -24.61 7.66 3.85
C GLN A 64 -25.31 6.34 3.47
N ALA A 65 -26.02 6.32 2.33
CA ALA A 65 -26.66 5.11 1.82
C ALA A 65 -25.67 3.96 1.55
N LEU A 66 -24.43 4.28 1.14
CA LEU A 66 -23.37 3.28 0.96
C LEU A 66 -22.90 2.72 2.29
N LEU A 67 -22.72 3.58 3.30
CA LEU A 67 -22.34 3.17 4.65
C LEU A 67 -23.42 2.30 5.31
N ASP A 68 -24.70 2.62 5.09
CA ASP A 68 -25.82 1.82 5.57
C ASP A 68 -25.81 0.43 4.91
N LYS A 69 -25.57 0.36 3.58
CA LYS A 69 -25.44 -0.91 2.85
C LYS A 69 -24.27 -1.75 3.37
N LEU A 70 -23.09 -1.14 3.54
CA LEU A 70 -21.91 -1.80 4.09
C LEU A 70 -22.14 -2.27 5.53
N THR A 71 -22.82 -1.48 6.36
CA THR A 71 -23.14 -1.84 7.75
C THR A 71 -24.03 -3.07 7.81
N ALA A 72 -25.09 -3.12 7.00
CA ALA A 72 -26.00 -4.26 6.95
C ALA A 72 -25.27 -5.54 6.52
N ALA A 73 -24.42 -5.47 5.48
CA ALA A 73 -23.63 -6.60 5.02
C ALA A 73 -22.53 -7.00 6.03
N HIS A 74 -21.95 -6.04 6.75
CA HIS A 74 -20.95 -6.31 7.78
C HIS A 74 -21.48 -7.20 8.89
N GLU A 75 -22.72 -6.99 9.35
CA GLU A 75 -23.34 -7.87 10.34
C GLU A 75 -23.53 -9.29 9.82
N GLN A 76 -23.76 -9.47 8.51
CA GLN A 76 -23.83 -10.81 7.90
C GLN A 76 -22.46 -11.48 7.83
N HIS A 77 -21.41 -10.71 7.54
CA HIS A 77 -20.03 -11.20 7.42
C HIS A 77 -19.28 -11.28 8.77
N ARG A 78 -19.86 -10.78 9.86
CA ARG A 78 -19.20 -10.70 11.17
C ARG A 78 -18.75 -12.05 11.74
N SER A 79 -19.41 -13.13 11.33
CA SER A 79 -19.09 -14.50 11.74
C SER A 79 -18.00 -15.15 10.88
N ALA A 80 -17.53 -14.48 9.82
CA ALA A 80 -16.41 -14.97 9.02
C ALA A 80 -15.16 -15.11 9.90
N SER A 81 -14.44 -16.22 9.72
CA SER A 81 -13.20 -16.46 10.45
C SER A 81 -12.04 -15.75 9.77
N GLY A 82 -11.11 -15.23 10.56
CA GLY A 82 -9.80 -14.79 10.07
C GLY A 82 -8.83 -15.95 9.91
N PHE A 83 -7.61 -15.63 9.48
CA PHE A 83 -6.50 -16.59 9.41
C PHE A 83 -5.32 -16.02 10.19
N ASP A 84 -4.93 -16.69 11.26
CA ASP A 84 -3.74 -16.29 12.02
C ASP A 84 -2.47 -16.63 11.25
N PHE A 85 -1.48 -15.74 11.26
CA PHE A 85 -0.18 -15.99 10.63
C PHE A 85 0.40 -17.32 11.16
N PRO A 86 0.92 -18.23 10.30
CA PRO A 86 1.21 -18.07 8.86
C PRO A 86 0.04 -18.43 7.92
N TRP A 87 -1.20 -18.19 8.35
CA TRP A 87 -2.47 -18.44 7.64
C TRP A 87 -2.79 -19.92 7.46
N THR A 88 -2.76 -20.67 8.56
CA THR A 88 -3.11 -22.09 8.56
C THR A 88 -4.49 -22.33 7.92
N ASN A 89 -4.57 -23.27 6.98
CA ASN A 89 -5.77 -23.64 6.19
C ASN A 89 -6.23 -22.62 5.13
N LEU A 90 -5.49 -21.52 4.91
CA LEU A 90 -5.86 -20.54 3.87
C LEU A 90 -5.86 -21.15 2.47
N GLU A 91 -4.91 -22.02 2.15
CA GLU A 91 -4.85 -22.71 0.85
C GLU A 91 -6.10 -23.55 0.59
N GLU A 92 -6.59 -24.25 1.62
CA GLU A 92 -7.81 -25.06 1.51
C GLU A 92 -9.05 -24.18 1.36
N HIS A 93 -9.13 -23.10 2.14
CA HIS A 93 -10.19 -22.11 2.00
C HIS A 93 -10.25 -21.54 0.57
N ILE A 94 -9.10 -21.19 -0.01
CA ILE A 94 -8.99 -20.66 -1.36
C ILE A 94 -9.47 -21.69 -2.38
N ARG A 95 -9.05 -22.96 -2.29
CA ARG A 95 -9.47 -24.01 -3.23
C ARG A 95 -10.98 -24.27 -3.24
N GLN A 96 -11.66 -23.97 -2.14
CA GLN A 96 -13.12 -24.11 -2.01
C GLN A 96 -13.89 -22.93 -2.61
N GLN A 97 -13.23 -21.81 -2.92
CA GLN A 97 -13.88 -20.66 -3.57
C GLN A 97 -14.12 -20.93 -5.06
N PRO A 98 -15.24 -20.46 -5.65
CA PRO A 98 -15.54 -20.66 -7.07
C PRO A 98 -14.46 -20.15 -8.02
N ASN A 99 -13.77 -19.07 -7.67
CA ASN A 99 -12.69 -18.47 -8.44
C ASN A 99 -11.30 -18.95 -8.00
N GLN A 100 -11.21 -19.81 -6.99
CA GLN A 100 -9.96 -20.27 -6.37
C GLN A 100 -9.03 -19.14 -5.91
N ARG A 101 -9.60 -18.04 -5.39
CA ARG A 101 -8.84 -16.86 -4.92
C ARG A 101 -9.41 -16.32 -3.61
N VAL A 102 -8.55 -15.68 -2.82
CA VAL A 102 -8.96 -14.86 -1.67
C VAL A 102 -8.81 -13.39 -2.03
N LEU A 103 -9.76 -12.55 -1.59
CA LEU A 103 -9.70 -11.10 -1.79
C LEU A 103 -9.07 -10.45 -0.56
N ILE A 104 -7.97 -9.74 -0.78
CA ILE A 104 -7.27 -9.00 0.28
C ILE A 104 -7.32 -7.51 -0.06
N VAL A 105 -7.71 -6.68 0.90
CA VAL A 105 -7.68 -5.22 0.77
C VAL A 105 -6.25 -4.76 1.07
N GLY A 106 -5.50 -4.46 0.01
CA GLY A 106 -4.20 -3.82 0.10
C GLY A 106 -4.33 -2.40 0.67
N ILE A 107 -3.48 -2.11 1.65
CA ILE A 107 -3.33 -0.79 2.28
C ILE A 107 -1.86 -0.36 2.22
N GLY A 108 -1.62 0.94 2.26
CA GLY A 108 -0.28 1.51 2.22
C GLY A 108 0.43 1.33 0.89
N SER A 109 1.63 0.72 0.87
CA SER A 109 2.39 0.50 -0.37
C SER A 109 1.65 -0.37 -1.38
N LEU A 110 0.81 -1.31 -0.90
CA LEU A 110 -0.05 -2.17 -1.73
C LEU A 110 -1.16 -1.42 -2.48
N LEU A 111 -1.33 -0.10 -2.25
CA LEU A 111 -2.16 0.75 -3.13
C LEU A 111 -1.52 0.98 -4.50
N ASN A 112 -0.22 0.76 -4.62
CA ASN A 112 0.52 0.86 -5.88
C ASN A 112 0.56 -0.49 -6.58
N LEU A 113 0.06 -0.54 -7.82
CA LEU A 113 0.04 -1.78 -8.61
C LEU A 113 1.44 -2.38 -8.79
N GLU A 114 2.44 -1.53 -9.05
CA GLU A 114 3.81 -1.96 -9.24
C GLU A 114 4.38 -2.63 -7.98
N SER A 115 4.14 -2.04 -6.80
CA SER A 115 4.55 -2.66 -5.53
C SER A 115 3.81 -3.97 -5.30
N ALA A 116 2.52 -4.05 -5.61
CA ALA A 116 1.76 -5.30 -5.45
C ALA A 116 2.25 -6.41 -6.40
N ALA A 117 2.62 -6.07 -7.63
CA ALA A 117 3.07 -7.01 -8.65
C ALA A 117 4.47 -7.58 -8.39
N GLU A 118 5.28 -6.96 -7.52
CA GLU A 118 6.60 -7.50 -7.14
C GLU A 118 6.49 -8.84 -6.39
N ASP A 119 5.41 -9.04 -5.61
CA ASP A 119 5.25 -10.21 -4.74
C ASP A 119 4.11 -11.15 -5.17
N ILE A 120 3.20 -10.69 -6.02
CA ILE A 120 2.04 -11.44 -6.50
C ILE A 120 2.10 -11.47 -8.02
N GLN A 121 2.44 -12.63 -8.59
CA GLN A 121 2.69 -12.77 -10.04
C GLN A 121 1.42 -12.62 -10.87
N GLY A 122 0.25 -12.85 -10.26
CA GLY A 122 -1.06 -12.83 -10.91
C GLY A 122 -1.87 -11.54 -10.77
N VAL A 123 -1.30 -10.41 -10.33
CA VAL A 123 -2.06 -9.15 -10.22
C VAL A 123 -2.29 -8.60 -11.62
N ASN A 124 -3.53 -8.71 -12.10
CA ASN A 124 -3.98 -7.99 -13.30
C ASN A 124 -4.73 -6.71 -12.89
N GLU A 125 -4.83 -5.76 -13.82
CA GLU A 125 -5.50 -4.47 -13.56
C GLU A 125 -7.00 -4.63 -13.24
N GLU A 126 -7.67 -5.61 -13.84
CA GLU A 126 -9.10 -5.87 -13.65
C GLU A 126 -9.43 -6.35 -12.23
N GLU A 127 -8.49 -7.06 -11.60
CA GLU A 127 -8.57 -7.59 -10.25
C GLU A 127 -7.93 -6.66 -9.21
N PHE A 128 -7.38 -5.52 -9.65
CA PHE A 128 -6.74 -4.50 -8.83
C PHE A 128 -7.57 -3.20 -8.77
N PHE A 129 -8.79 -3.32 -8.26
CA PHE A 129 -9.76 -2.23 -8.25
C PHE A 129 -9.92 -1.57 -6.87
N PRO A 130 -10.28 -0.27 -6.84
CA PRO A 130 -10.49 0.47 -5.59
C PRO A 130 -11.76 0.04 -4.86
N VAL A 131 -11.72 0.06 -3.53
CA VAL A 131 -12.84 -0.29 -2.64
C VAL A 131 -12.98 0.66 -1.46
N VAL A 132 -14.18 0.67 -0.88
CA VAL A 132 -14.44 1.08 0.51
C VAL A 132 -14.67 -0.18 1.33
N ALA A 133 -14.12 -0.23 2.54
CA ALA A 133 -14.27 -1.34 3.46
C ALA A 133 -14.62 -0.87 4.88
N VAL A 134 -15.27 -1.74 5.65
CA VAL A 134 -15.66 -1.50 7.05
C VAL A 134 -15.23 -2.66 7.96
N GLY A 135 -15.12 -2.37 9.26
CA GLY A 135 -14.78 -3.36 10.30
C GLY A 135 -13.33 -3.29 10.77
N ALA A 136 -12.55 -2.35 10.25
CA ALA A 136 -11.15 -2.16 10.64
C ALA A 136 -10.74 -0.69 10.55
N LYS A 137 -9.71 -0.31 11.30
CA LYS A 137 -9.13 1.04 11.32
C LYS A 137 -7.67 0.99 10.87
N ARG A 138 -7.26 1.96 10.05
CA ARG A 138 -5.89 2.07 9.54
C ARG A 138 -5.03 2.95 10.45
N LEU A 139 -3.95 2.41 11.01
CA LEU A 139 -3.04 3.09 11.94
C LEU A 139 -1.59 3.10 11.44
N PHE A 140 -0.87 4.17 11.71
CA PHE A 140 0.60 4.21 11.64
C PHE A 140 1.20 3.77 12.97
N ASN A 141 1.36 2.46 13.15
CA ASN A 141 1.99 1.88 14.34
C ASN A 141 2.79 0.60 14.05
N TYR A 142 2.97 0.22 12.78
CA TYR A 142 3.84 -0.90 12.44
C TYR A 142 5.29 -0.44 12.40
N LEU A 143 6.16 -1.08 13.18
CA LEU A 143 7.58 -0.73 13.24
C LEU A 143 8.32 -1.25 12.00
N ILE A 144 8.71 -0.30 11.13
CA ILE A 144 9.49 -0.61 9.93
C ILE A 144 10.84 -1.22 10.35
N PRO A 145 11.24 -2.39 9.80
CA PRO A 145 12.56 -2.96 10.04
C PRO A 145 13.68 -1.98 9.62
N GLY A 146 14.81 -1.98 10.33
CA GLY A 146 15.94 -1.10 10.02
C GLY A 146 16.43 -1.20 8.57
N SER A 147 16.48 -2.42 8.02
CA SER A 147 16.86 -2.64 6.61
C SER A 147 15.90 -1.96 5.62
N VAL A 148 14.60 -1.96 5.93
CA VAL A 148 13.58 -1.31 5.08
C VAL A 148 13.64 0.21 5.24
N LEU A 149 13.94 0.73 6.44
CA LEU A 149 14.19 2.16 6.65
C LEU A 149 15.37 2.66 5.81
N GLU A 150 16.45 1.89 5.73
CA GLU A 150 17.60 2.21 4.87
C GLU A 150 17.24 2.25 3.38
N GLU A 151 16.40 1.32 2.92
CA GLU A 151 15.92 1.26 1.53
C GLU A 151 14.96 2.39 1.16
N LEU A 152 14.07 2.78 2.09
CA LEU A 152 13.19 3.94 1.93
C LEU A 152 13.98 5.25 1.84
N GLY A 153 15.19 5.27 2.40
CA GLY A 153 16.06 6.43 2.40
C GLY A 153 15.50 7.60 3.20
N GLY A 154 15.94 8.81 2.84
CA GLY A 154 15.64 10.02 3.58
C GLY A 154 16.43 10.14 4.89
N ASN A 155 16.12 11.17 5.67
CA ASN A 155 16.68 11.39 7.00
C ASN A 155 15.51 11.53 8.01
N PRO A 156 14.72 10.47 8.23
CA PRO A 156 13.61 10.53 9.18
C PRO A 156 14.13 10.77 10.60
N GLN A 157 13.31 11.40 11.44
CA GLN A 157 13.58 11.50 12.87
C GLN A 157 13.60 10.09 13.51
N PRO A 158 14.26 9.93 14.67
CA PRO A 158 14.37 8.61 15.32
C PRO A 158 13.03 7.93 15.63
N ASP A 159 11.95 8.69 15.79
CA ASP A 159 10.59 8.23 16.02
C ASP A 159 9.74 8.08 14.74
N GLU A 160 10.16 8.62 13.60
CA GLU A 160 9.48 8.53 12.29
C GLU A 160 9.73 7.17 11.60
N ARG A 161 9.25 6.10 12.23
CA ARG A 161 9.51 4.70 11.83
C ARG A 161 8.24 3.88 11.63
N ALA A 162 7.08 4.51 11.65
CA ALA A 162 5.82 3.81 11.50
C ALA A 162 5.44 3.63 10.03
N ALA A 163 5.13 2.40 9.67
CA ALA A 163 4.34 2.03 8.52
C ALA A 163 2.89 1.75 8.94
N LEU A 164 2.06 1.44 7.96
CA LEU A 164 0.65 1.17 8.16
C LEU A 164 0.39 -0.23 8.70
N ASN A 165 -0.59 -0.29 9.59
CA ASN A 165 -1.24 -1.48 10.10
C ASN A 165 -2.76 -1.32 9.98
N MET A 166 -3.47 -2.43 9.87
CA MET A 166 -4.91 -2.44 10.13
C MET A 166 -5.17 -3.03 11.52
N VAL A 167 -6.05 -2.38 12.27
CA VAL A 167 -6.60 -2.92 13.52
C VAL A 167 -8.04 -3.35 13.24
N ALA A 168 -8.30 -4.65 13.30
CA ALA A 168 -9.66 -5.17 13.19
C ALA A 168 -10.48 -4.74 14.41
N THR A 169 -11.54 -3.96 14.19
CA THR A 169 -12.39 -3.44 15.26
C THR A 169 -13.73 -4.14 15.32
N GLY A 170 -14.16 -4.75 14.21
CA GLY A 170 -15.49 -5.35 14.07
C GLY A 170 -16.62 -4.32 14.21
N ARG A 171 -16.32 -3.03 14.03
CA ARG A 171 -17.29 -1.93 14.06
C ARG A 171 -17.51 -1.40 12.65
N SER A 172 -18.77 -1.30 12.24
CA SER A 172 -19.13 -0.80 10.90
C SER A 172 -18.86 0.70 10.71
N ASN A 173 -18.68 1.46 11.80
CA ASN A 173 -18.32 2.87 11.74
C ASN A 173 -16.82 3.13 11.59
N ASP A 174 -15.98 2.09 11.70
CA ASP A 174 -14.58 2.16 11.29
C ASP A 174 -14.49 1.70 9.84
N TRP A 175 -14.36 2.68 8.94
CA TRP A 175 -14.31 2.49 7.51
C TRP A 175 -13.07 3.14 6.91
N PHE A 176 -12.61 2.59 5.79
CA PHE A 176 -11.39 2.98 5.11
C PHE A 176 -11.48 2.62 3.62
N ASN A 177 -10.62 3.20 2.79
CA ASN A 177 -10.47 2.80 1.39
C ASN A 177 -9.29 1.86 1.15
N GLY A 178 -9.27 1.17 0.02
CA GLY A 178 -8.13 0.33 -0.34
C GLY A 178 -8.19 -0.12 -1.78
N ARG A 179 -7.28 -1.00 -2.17
CA ARG A 179 -7.39 -1.71 -3.45
C ARG A 179 -7.45 -3.21 -3.19
N ILE A 180 -8.26 -3.91 -3.97
CA ILE A 180 -8.35 -5.37 -3.89
C ILE A 180 -7.12 -5.99 -4.52
N LEU A 181 -6.63 -7.05 -3.89
CA LEU A 181 -5.65 -8.00 -4.38
C LEU A 181 -6.36 -9.35 -4.44
N SER A 182 -6.48 -9.91 -5.64
CA SER A 182 -7.05 -11.24 -5.86
C SER A 182 -5.92 -12.27 -5.80
N VAL A 183 -5.77 -12.95 -4.66
CA VAL A 183 -4.60 -13.80 -4.38
C VAL A 183 -4.96 -15.26 -4.58
N ALA A 184 -4.26 -15.93 -5.48
CA ALA A 184 -4.38 -17.36 -5.72
C ALA A 184 -3.39 -18.16 -4.85
N VAL A 185 -3.57 -19.47 -4.77
CA VAL A 185 -2.71 -20.35 -3.94
C VAL A 185 -1.23 -20.22 -4.30
N GLN A 186 -0.90 -20.11 -5.59
CA GLN A 186 0.50 -20.02 -6.04
C GLN A 186 1.21 -18.72 -5.61
N ASP A 187 0.46 -17.67 -5.27
CA ASP A 187 1.02 -16.37 -4.88
C ASP A 187 1.21 -16.24 -3.35
N LEU A 188 0.63 -17.16 -2.56
CA LEU A 188 0.63 -17.07 -1.10
C LEU A 188 2.03 -17.10 -0.49
N ASP A 189 2.97 -17.85 -1.06
CA ASP A 189 4.32 -17.95 -0.51
C ASP A 189 5.11 -16.65 -0.65
N GLY A 190 4.90 -15.92 -1.75
CA GLY A 190 5.48 -14.58 -1.94
C GLY A 190 4.87 -13.60 -0.94
N LEU A 191 3.54 -13.56 -0.89
CA LEU A 191 2.82 -12.67 0.01
C LEU A 191 3.11 -12.93 1.49
N ARG A 192 3.20 -14.19 1.91
CA ARG A 192 3.50 -14.59 3.30
C ARG A 192 4.91 -14.17 3.74
N LYS A 193 5.87 -14.14 2.81
CA LYS A 193 7.22 -13.63 3.08
C LYS A 193 7.23 -12.11 3.23
N ARG A 194 6.52 -11.41 2.34
CA ARG A 194 6.39 -9.94 2.37
C ARG A 194 5.67 -9.46 3.64
N GLU A 195 4.53 -10.08 3.95
CA GLU A 195 3.60 -9.66 5.01
C GLU A 195 3.81 -10.49 6.29
N HIS A 196 5.07 -10.74 6.63
CA HIS A 196 5.44 -11.56 7.78
C HIS A 196 4.88 -10.99 9.08
N GLY A 197 4.20 -11.84 9.86
CA GLY A 197 3.61 -11.47 11.16
C GLY A 197 2.24 -10.80 11.08
N TYR A 198 1.66 -10.63 9.89
CA TYR A 198 0.30 -10.13 9.74
C TYR A 198 -0.71 -11.28 9.71
N HIS A 199 -1.75 -11.19 10.53
CA HIS A 199 -2.95 -12.01 10.44
C HIS A 199 -3.88 -11.49 9.35
N LEU A 200 -4.71 -12.36 8.78
CA LEU A 200 -5.82 -11.95 7.92
C LEU A 200 -7.08 -11.82 8.77
N ARG A 201 -7.71 -10.64 8.75
CA ARG A 201 -8.96 -10.36 9.45
C ARG A 201 -10.06 -9.98 8.46
N PRO A 202 -11.29 -10.49 8.65
CA PRO A 202 -12.37 -10.26 7.70
C PRO A 202 -12.83 -8.80 7.76
N VAL A 203 -13.11 -8.25 6.58
CA VAL A 203 -13.76 -6.94 6.39
C VAL A 203 -14.85 -7.08 5.35
N THR A 204 -15.80 -6.15 5.38
CA THR A 204 -16.82 -6.06 4.33
C THR A 204 -16.49 -4.92 3.41
N SER A 205 -16.48 -5.18 2.11
CA SER A 205 -16.01 -4.26 1.10
C SER A 205 -17.03 -4.06 0.00
N ILE A 206 -16.94 -2.92 -0.68
CA ILE A 206 -17.71 -2.59 -1.88
C ILE A 206 -16.81 -1.84 -2.84
N ARG A 207 -17.04 -2.01 -4.14
CA ARG A 207 -16.30 -1.29 -5.18
C ARG A 207 -16.49 0.22 -5.05
N TRP A 208 -15.40 0.95 -5.11
CA TRP A 208 -15.39 2.42 -5.05
C TRP A 208 -16.07 3.05 -6.28
N ASP A 209 -15.83 2.47 -7.47
CA ASP A 209 -16.36 2.94 -8.74
C ASP A 209 -17.81 2.48 -9.01
N SER A 210 -18.29 1.50 -8.24
CA SER A 210 -19.59 0.85 -8.43
C SER A 210 -20.33 0.72 -7.09
N PRO A 211 -20.74 1.84 -6.46
CA PRO A 211 -21.38 1.83 -5.14
C PRO A 211 -22.76 1.15 -5.11
N THR A 212 -23.31 0.80 -6.27
CA THR A 212 -24.55 0.03 -6.39
C THR A 212 -24.34 -1.48 -6.25
N ASP A 213 -23.10 -1.96 -6.40
CA ASP A 213 -22.77 -3.38 -6.35
C ASP A 213 -23.04 -3.98 -4.96
N GLU A 214 -23.20 -5.30 -4.90
CA GLU A 214 -23.36 -5.98 -3.62
C GLU A 214 -22.04 -5.96 -2.83
N PRO A 215 -22.07 -5.61 -1.52
CA PRO A 215 -20.91 -5.77 -0.66
C PRO A 215 -20.46 -7.23 -0.62
N PHE A 216 -19.16 -7.43 -0.46
CA PHE A 216 -18.53 -8.74 -0.44
C PHE A 216 -17.54 -8.86 0.72
N LEU A 217 -17.21 -10.10 1.09
CA LEU A 217 -16.19 -10.41 2.09
C LEU A 217 -14.80 -10.27 1.47
N ALA A 218 -13.92 -9.58 2.18
CA ALA A 218 -12.48 -9.52 1.89
C ALA A 218 -11.70 -9.63 3.21
N TYR A 219 -10.37 -9.60 3.12
CA TYR A 219 -9.49 -9.67 4.29
C TYR A 219 -8.52 -8.48 4.32
N VAL A 220 -8.13 -8.05 5.51
CA VAL A 220 -7.04 -7.10 5.71
C VAL A 220 -5.90 -7.75 6.48
N LEU A 221 -4.69 -7.23 6.27
CA LEU A 221 -3.49 -7.59 7.00
C LEU A 221 -3.45 -6.81 8.32
N CYS A 222 -3.55 -7.52 9.44
CA CYS A 222 -3.51 -6.98 10.79
C CYS A 222 -2.32 -7.55 11.56
N ALA A 223 -1.40 -6.70 12.00
CA ALA A 223 -0.38 -7.07 12.97
C ALA A 223 -0.90 -6.76 14.38
N GLU A 224 -0.68 -7.70 15.30
CA GLU A 224 -1.09 -7.60 16.70
C GLU A 224 0.11 -7.23 17.58
N ASP A 225 -0.13 -6.86 18.85
CA ASP A 225 0.90 -6.52 19.83
C ASP A 225 1.61 -7.78 20.33
N GLU A 226 2.23 -8.49 19.40
CA GLU A 226 2.94 -9.74 19.61
C GLU A 226 4.40 -9.60 19.20
N VAL A 227 5.25 -10.39 19.85
CA VAL A 227 6.64 -10.54 19.45
C VAL A 227 6.71 -11.65 18.42
N VAL A 228 6.92 -11.28 17.16
CA VAL A 228 7.06 -12.23 16.05
C VAL A 228 8.55 -12.52 15.86
N GLU A 229 8.96 -13.77 16.09
CA GLU A 229 10.35 -14.22 15.96
C GLU A 229 11.37 -13.38 16.76
N GLY A 230 10.96 -12.91 17.95
CA GLY A 230 11.81 -12.07 18.81
C GLY A 230 11.81 -10.58 18.44
N ARG A 231 11.02 -10.16 17.44
CA ARG A 231 10.86 -8.76 17.02
C ARG A 231 9.50 -8.22 17.46
N GLN A 232 9.51 -7.05 18.10
CA GLN A 232 8.31 -6.25 18.29
C GLN A 232 7.92 -5.61 16.95
N VAL A 233 6.69 -5.87 16.49
CA VAL A 233 6.21 -5.38 15.19
C VAL A 233 5.27 -4.18 15.31
N ILE A 234 4.68 -3.96 16.50
CA ILE A 234 3.84 -2.80 16.81
C ILE A 234 4.51 -1.91 17.84
N ASP A 235 4.55 -0.61 17.57
CA ASP A 235 4.96 0.41 18.52
C ASP A 235 3.98 1.59 18.43
N ASN A 236 3.31 1.89 19.54
CA ASN A 236 2.31 2.96 19.61
C ASN A 236 2.90 4.32 20.02
N THR A 237 4.22 4.44 20.06
CA THR A 237 4.96 5.66 20.45
C THR A 237 5.73 6.30 19.30
N ILE A 238 5.69 5.70 18.11
CA ILE A 238 6.35 6.18 16.90
C ILE A 238 5.40 6.95 15.99
N GLU A 239 5.99 7.76 15.12
CA GLU A 239 5.31 8.59 14.13
C GLU A 239 5.41 8.01 12.72
N PRO A 240 4.51 8.40 11.80
CA PRO A 240 4.58 8.02 10.39
C PRO A 240 5.94 8.34 9.78
N ASN A 241 6.55 7.38 9.08
CA ASN A 241 7.74 7.66 8.29
C ASN A 241 7.38 8.50 7.05
N PRO A 242 7.96 9.70 6.83
CA PRO A 242 7.55 10.59 5.73
C PRO A 242 7.66 9.98 4.33
N ALA A 243 8.76 9.27 4.05
CA ALA A 243 8.97 8.63 2.75
C ALA A 243 7.93 7.51 2.50
N TYR A 244 7.61 6.73 3.54
CA TYR A 244 6.54 5.74 3.44
C TYR A 244 5.16 6.37 3.26
N VAL A 245 4.87 7.49 3.94
CA VAL A 245 3.62 8.25 3.75
C VAL A 245 3.49 8.71 2.30
N GLU A 246 4.56 9.22 1.70
CA GLU A 246 4.57 9.65 0.29
C GLU A 246 4.21 8.50 -0.66
N ILE A 247 4.79 7.31 -0.47
CA ILE A 247 4.46 6.11 -1.26
C ILE A 247 2.98 5.77 -1.16
N CYS A 248 2.41 5.84 0.05
CA CYS A 248 1.00 5.54 0.29
C CYS A 248 0.08 6.58 -0.37
N LEU A 249 0.42 7.86 -0.26
CA LEU A 249 -0.38 8.96 -0.83
C LEU A 249 -0.33 8.96 -2.35
N THR A 250 0.82 8.68 -2.96
CA THR A 250 0.94 8.48 -4.40
C THR A 250 0.03 7.35 -4.86
N GLY A 251 0.06 6.21 -4.17
CA GLY A 251 -0.81 5.06 -4.48
C GLY A 251 -2.30 5.38 -4.35
N ALA A 252 -2.71 6.06 -3.27
CA ALA A 252 -4.10 6.48 -3.09
C ALA A 252 -4.53 7.52 -4.14
N SER A 253 -3.69 8.53 -4.40
CA SER A 253 -4.02 9.64 -5.30
C SER A 253 -4.01 9.22 -6.77
N SER A 254 -3.37 8.10 -7.11
CA SER A 254 -3.45 7.49 -8.44
C SER A 254 -4.86 6.99 -8.80
N VAL A 255 -5.75 6.81 -7.82
CA VAL A 255 -7.14 6.39 -8.06
C VAL A 255 -7.99 7.62 -8.44
N SER A 256 -8.11 8.56 -7.51
CA SER A 256 -8.78 9.86 -7.70
C SER A 256 -8.40 10.81 -6.56
N GLN A 257 -8.71 12.10 -6.73
CA GLN A 257 -8.48 13.09 -5.68
C GLN A 257 -9.30 12.79 -4.42
N GLU A 258 -10.56 12.37 -4.58
CA GLU A 258 -11.47 12.02 -3.49
C GLU A 258 -11.01 10.76 -2.75
N PHE A 259 -10.44 9.80 -3.47
CA PHE A 259 -9.86 8.60 -2.87
C PHE A 259 -8.62 8.95 -2.03
N GLY A 260 -7.73 9.81 -2.55
CA GLY A 260 -6.60 10.36 -1.79
C GLY A 260 -7.04 11.14 -0.55
N ALA A 261 -8.06 11.99 -0.67
CA ALA A 261 -8.64 12.71 0.46
C ALA A 261 -9.22 11.77 1.52
N MET A 262 -9.97 10.74 1.10
CA MET A 262 -10.49 9.72 2.01
C MET A 262 -9.38 8.96 2.72
N PHE A 263 -8.28 8.66 2.03
CA PHE A 263 -7.14 8.00 2.65
C PHE A 263 -6.56 8.85 3.78
N LEU A 264 -6.41 10.16 3.58
CA LEU A 264 -5.92 11.09 4.60
C LEU A 264 -6.85 11.18 5.83
N ASP A 265 -8.15 11.11 5.62
CA ASP A 265 -9.17 11.24 6.67
C ASP A 265 -9.43 9.93 7.44
N THR A 266 -9.10 8.79 6.84
CA THR A 266 -9.31 7.45 7.40
C THR A 266 -8.03 6.73 7.83
N SER A 267 -6.87 7.39 7.71
CA SER A 267 -5.60 6.95 8.30
C SER A 267 -5.33 7.72 9.57
N TYR A 268 -4.88 7.04 10.63
CA TYR A 268 -4.59 7.66 11.91
C TYR A 268 -3.18 7.36 12.38
N LEU A 269 -2.67 8.17 13.29
CA LEU A 269 -1.47 7.87 14.07
C LEU A 269 -1.73 6.70 15.02
N ALA A 270 -0.68 6.24 15.69
CA ALA A 270 -0.75 5.20 16.71
C ALA A 270 -1.79 5.46 17.82
N ASP A 271 -2.12 6.72 18.11
CA ASP A 271 -3.15 7.07 19.09
C ASP A 271 -4.60 6.72 18.66
N GLY A 272 -4.79 6.35 17.39
CA GLY A 272 -6.08 6.03 16.77
C GLY A 272 -7.07 7.19 16.69
N LYS A 273 -6.61 8.43 16.93
CA LYS A 273 -7.39 9.66 17.05
C LYS A 273 -6.92 10.74 16.09
N THR A 274 -5.61 11.00 16.03
CA THR A 274 -5.03 12.02 15.17
C THR A 274 -4.99 11.48 13.75
N SER A 275 -5.72 12.11 12.82
CA SER A 275 -5.70 11.69 11.42
C SER A 275 -4.37 12.05 10.74
N LEU A 276 -4.02 11.33 9.69
CA LEU A 276 -2.86 11.64 8.86
C LEU A 276 -2.97 13.05 8.28
N ARG A 277 -4.18 13.49 7.89
CA ARG A 277 -4.41 14.89 7.48
C ARG A 277 -3.97 15.89 8.53
N THR A 278 -4.36 15.68 9.79
CA THR A 278 -4.01 16.57 10.90
C THR A 278 -2.50 16.58 11.13
N TRP A 279 -1.85 15.42 11.07
CA TRP A 279 -0.40 15.33 11.26
C TRP A 279 0.38 16.03 10.13
N LEU A 280 -0.02 15.85 8.87
CA LEU A 280 0.62 16.51 7.71
C LEU A 280 0.50 18.04 7.73
N ALA A 281 -0.48 18.60 8.44
CA ALA A 281 -0.61 20.04 8.59
C ALA A 281 0.56 20.67 9.39
N THR A 282 1.22 19.88 10.24
CA THR A 282 2.41 20.30 11.01
C THR A 282 3.70 19.62 10.56
N HIS A 283 3.60 18.51 9.82
CA HIS A 283 4.70 17.73 9.26
C HIS A 283 4.54 17.64 7.73
N PRO A 284 4.71 18.76 7.00
CA PRO A 284 4.60 18.72 5.55
C PRO A 284 5.65 17.75 4.99
N LEU A 285 5.22 16.90 4.06
CA LEU A 285 6.17 16.04 3.35
C LEU A 285 7.21 16.92 2.65
N PRO A 286 8.48 16.48 2.59
CA PRO A 286 9.46 17.15 1.76
C PRO A 286 8.88 17.23 0.35
N ILE A 287 8.85 18.44 -0.21
CA ILE A 287 8.60 18.61 -1.63
C ILE A 287 9.72 17.81 -2.29
N ALA A 288 9.36 16.79 -3.08
CA ALA A 288 10.34 16.08 -3.89
C ALA A 288 11.11 17.14 -4.65
N ASP A 289 12.34 17.44 -4.19
CA ASP A 289 13.18 18.42 -4.84
C ASP A 289 13.23 17.94 -6.28
N GLU A 290 12.85 18.82 -7.23
CA GLU A 290 13.14 18.61 -8.65
C GLU A 290 14.67 18.65 -8.79
N SER A 291 15.34 17.67 -8.20
CA SER A 291 16.76 17.45 -8.33
C SER A 291 16.92 17.25 -9.83
N PRO A 292 17.60 18.19 -10.53
CA PRO A 292 17.73 18.11 -11.96
C PRO A 292 18.29 16.73 -12.25
N SER A 293 17.53 15.96 -13.03
CA SER A 293 17.93 14.63 -13.47
C SER A 293 19.39 14.71 -13.86
N SER A 294 20.24 14.00 -13.11
CA SER A 294 21.69 14.09 -13.33
C SER A 294 21.97 13.80 -14.82
N PRO A 295 22.80 14.62 -15.49
CA PRO A 295 23.01 14.58 -16.93
C PRO A 295 23.66 13.28 -17.41
#